data_AF-A0A923LLR6-F1
#
_entry.id   AF-A0A923LLR6-F1
#
_cell.length_a   1.000
_cell.length_b   1.000
_cell.length_c   1.000
_cell.angle_alpha   90.00
_cell.angle_beta   90.00
_cell.angle_gamma   90.00
#
_symmetry.space_group_name_H-M   'P 1'
#
loop_
_entity.id
_entity.type
_entity.pdbx_description
1 polymer ?
#
loop_
_entity_poly.entity_id
_entity_poly.type
_entity_poly.pdbx_seq_one_letter_code
_entity_poly.pdbx_strand_id
1 'polypeptide(L)'
;MAGLKYDKIVKYVIRAKCEGPLHIGSSIGGKEDVLIHPVDKSPFIQASSIAGVFRSYVEECMDIKAEVLFGADHLDNDKSTTEQQSRIRFMDAIFDLSSVKMELRPHVKIDRKTGSVFEDKFSGQKFNMEYVGEGAEFTTAFYLYVDTKETQFLEDAVKEMLGAMKAGLLQFGAKKSSGAGKIIPVSVKERSFLMSKEQDRKEWFEEESLSDTAYEEVIHKLPEVTDRKNKYTVVIKGKTEGTILVKGLSVSEFGEGVPDSENIRNAKSEYIVPGSSFRGSIRSQMEKISIYLRKGFLIDDSFGKAGENDEEGYVGNLIFEDTIIGNRKENDAVDLRHRIHIDKFTGGVFQQGLFAEKNAFGDMELEIHIADRNHPDATLGLLLFAVRDLACKVVTLGSGFATGKGFMDISEIVVSSHDKKAKITYQENVQIEDDANMIQYAMAALKEVSQ
;
A
#
# COMPACT_ATOMS: atom_id res chain seq x y z
N MET A 1 22.07 2.97 37.93
CA MET A 1 21.02 2.35 37.09
C MET A 1 21.61 1.07 36.52
N ALA A 2 20.97 -0.08 36.77
CA ALA A 2 21.37 -1.30 36.06
C ALA A 2 21.06 -1.10 34.57
N GLY A 3 22.01 -1.40 33.69
CA GLY A 3 21.78 -1.39 32.24
C GLY A 3 21.14 -2.70 31.78
N LEU A 4 20.60 -2.72 30.56
CA LEU A 4 20.13 -3.94 29.92
C LEU A 4 21.20 -5.04 29.99
N LYS A 5 20.83 -6.23 30.45
CA LYS A 5 21.72 -7.40 30.50
C LYS A 5 21.77 -8.06 29.12
N TYR A 6 22.97 -8.11 28.54
CA TYR A 6 23.28 -8.79 27.28
C TYR A 6 24.76 -9.20 27.27
N ASP A 7 25.09 -10.26 26.53
CA ASP A 7 26.46 -10.72 26.29
C ASP A 7 26.74 -10.96 24.80
N LYS A 8 25.74 -10.75 23.93
CA LYS A 8 25.83 -10.77 22.48
C LYS A 8 25.09 -9.58 21.88
N ILE A 9 25.67 -8.98 20.85
CA ILE A 9 25.01 -7.97 20.01
C ILE A 9 24.96 -8.52 18.59
N VAL A 10 23.81 -8.44 17.93
CA VAL A 10 23.67 -8.80 16.52
C VAL A 10 23.28 -7.57 15.72
N LYS A 11 24.08 -7.22 14.72
CA LYS A 11 23.77 -6.15 13.77
C LYS A 11 23.22 -6.76 12.49
N TYR A 12 22.07 -6.27 12.05
CA TYR A 12 21.48 -6.56 10.76
C TYR A 12 21.62 -5.33 9.87
N VAL A 13 22.12 -5.49 8.65
CA VAL A 13 22.18 -4.44 7.63
C VAL A 13 21.28 -4.86 6.48
N ILE A 14 20.33 -4.02 6.14
CA ILE A 14 19.29 -4.33 5.16
C ILE A 14 19.32 -3.30 4.07
N ARG A 15 19.55 -3.76 2.85
CA ARG A 15 19.28 -3.00 1.63
C ARG A 15 17.94 -3.45 1.09
N ALA A 16 16.99 -2.55 0.95
CA ALA A 16 15.64 -2.84 0.49
C ALA A 16 15.23 -1.91 -0.64
N LYS A 17 14.19 -2.31 -1.38
CA LYS A 17 13.60 -1.53 -2.47
C LYS A 17 12.09 -1.38 -2.29
N CYS A 18 11.55 -0.28 -2.79
CA CYS A 18 10.11 -0.07 -2.88
C CYS A 18 9.55 -0.91 -4.04
N GLU A 19 8.61 -1.81 -3.77
CA GLU A 19 7.88 -2.59 -4.81
C GLU A 19 6.59 -1.88 -5.26
N GLY A 20 6.20 -0.81 -4.56
CA GLY A 20 5.14 0.10 -4.97
C GLY A 20 5.48 1.53 -4.55
N PRO A 21 4.53 2.48 -4.72
CA PRO A 21 4.73 3.84 -4.25
C PRO A 21 4.83 3.88 -2.71
N LEU A 22 5.68 4.74 -2.16
CA LEU A 22 5.85 4.90 -0.72
C LEU A 22 5.60 6.35 -0.32
N HIS A 23 4.66 6.57 0.59
CA HIS A 23 4.42 7.88 1.18
C HIS A 23 4.77 7.88 2.66
N ILE A 24 5.74 8.70 3.04
CA ILE A 24 6.15 8.95 4.41
C ILE A 24 5.88 10.42 4.68
N GLY A 25 4.73 10.71 5.29
CA GLY A 25 4.33 12.08 5.60
C GLY A 25 5.10 12.62 6.81
N SER A 26 5.27 13.94 6.85
CA SER A 26 5.74 14.66 8.04
C SER A 26 4.56 15.07 8.92
N SER A 27 4.74 15.01 10.24
CA SER A 27 3.79 15.58 11.21
C SER A 27 3.92 17.10 11.35
N ILE A 28 5.03 17.69 10.87
CA ILE A 28 5.33 19.13 10.94
C ILE A 28 5.20 19.82 9.57
N GLY A 29 5.39 19.08 8.48
CA GLY A 29 5.23 19.55 7.09
C GLY A 29 3.82 19.39 6.53
N GLY A 30 3.65 19.67 5.24
CA GLY A 30 2.40 19.36 4.54
C GLY A 30 2.14 17.86 4.58
N LYS A 31 0.90 17.45 4.89
CA LYS A 31 0.48 16.03 4.89
C LYS A 31 0.60 15.36 3.50
N GLU A 32 0.85 16.17 2.49
CA GLU A 32 0.95 15.82 1.09
C GLU A 32 2.40 15.52 0.66
N ASP A 33 3.38 16.06 1.38
CA ASP A 33 4.79 16.01 1.01
C ASP A 33 5.46 14.76 1.57
N VAL A 34 6.48 14.27 0.86
CA VAL A 34 7.35 13.22 1.40
C VAL A 34 8.35 13.81 2.38
N LEU A 35 8.61 13.11 3.47
CA LEU A 35 9.57 13.51 4.49
C LEU A 35 11.00 13.50 3.93
N ILE A 36 11.63 14.68 3.95
CA ILE A 36 13.01 14.92 3.48
C ILE A 36 13.94 15.17 4.67
N HIS A 37 15.13 14.58 4.64
CA HIS A 37 16.17 14.78 5.63
C HIS A 37 16.67 16.24 5.58
N PRO A 38 16.69 16.97 6.71
CA PRO A 38 16.94 18.41 6.71
C PRO A 38 18.34 18.78 6.21
N VAL A 39 19.33 17.92 6.44
CA VAL A 39 20.73 18.12 6.08
C VAL A 39 21.02 17.55 4.70
N ASP A 40 20.70 16.27 4.49
CA ASP A 40 21.10 15.53 3.28
C ASP A 40 20.19 15.81 2.07
N LYS A 41 19.05 16.49 2.30
CA LYS A 41 18.05 16.84 1.28
C LYS A 41 17.54 15.63 0.48
N SER A 42 17.57 14.45 1.08
CA SER A 42 17.09 13.19 0.51
C SER A 42 15.84 12.70 1.26
N PRO A 43 14.92 11.97 0.60
CA PRO A 43 13.88 11.23 1.32
C PRO A 43 14.51 10.26 2.33
N PHE A 44 13.85 10.02 3.45
CA PHE A 44 14.28 9.04 4.45
C PHE A 44 13.10 8.42 5.19
N ILE A 45 13.28 7.22 5.75
CA ILE A 45 12.29 6.59 6.63
C ILE A 45 12.81 6.67 8.07
N GLN A 46 12.01 7.24 8.96
CA GLN A 46 12.36 7.34 10.38
C GLN A 46 12.42 5.95 11.03
N ALA A 47 13.40 5.76 11.90
CA ALA A 47 13.59 4.55 12.71
C ALA A 47 12.34 4.19 13.52
N SER A 48 11.64 5.20 14.04
CA SER A 48 10.38 5.03 14.77
C SER A 48 9.27 4.42 13.89
N SER A 49 9.17 4.88 12.64
CA SER A 49 8.21 4.34 11.66
C SER A 49 8.53 2.90 11.29
N ILE A 50 9.82 2.58 11.12
CA ILE A 50 10.27 1.20 10.86
C ILE A 50 9.96 0.32 12.08
N ALA A 51 10.33 0.77 13.28
CA ALA A 51 10.07 0.05 14.53
C ALA A 51 8.57 -0.23 14.73
N GLY A 52 7.71 0.76 14.46
CA GLY A 52 6.25 0.62 14.58
C GLY A 52 5.67 -0.41 13.61
N VAL A 53 6.17 -0.49 12.38
CA VAL A 53 5.74 -1.50 11.40
C VAL A 53 6.08 -2.91 11.88
N PHE A 54 7.32 -3.13 12.33
CA PHE A 54 7.74 -4.42 12.84
C PHE A 54 7.02 -4.78 14.15
N ARG A 55 6.82 -3.82 15.05
CA ARG A 55 6.09 -4.02 16.30
C ARG A 55 4.66 -4.47 16.06
N SER A 56 3.92 -3.76 15.19
CA SER A 56 2.54 -4.13 14.82
C SER A 56 2.48 -5.52 14.18
N TYR A 57 3.50 -5.92 13.40
CA TYR A 57 3.57 -7.29 12.90
C TYR A 57 3.73 -8.33 14.00
N VAL A 58 4.61 -8.09 14.98
CA VAL A 58 4.79 -8.99 16.13
C VAL A 58 3.50 -9.12 16.93
N GLU A 59 2.83 -8.01 17.23
CA GLU A 59 1.56 -7.97 17.99
C GLU A 59 0.43 -8.75 17.29
N GLU A 60 0.37 -8.70 15.96
CA GLU A 60 -0.71 -9.29 15.18
C GLU A 60 -0.45 -10.75 14.76
N CYS A 61 0.82 -11.15 14.55
CA CYS A 61 1.14 -12.38 13.82
C CYS A 61 2.03 -13.38 14.57
N MET A 62 2.71 -12.96 15.64
CA MET A 62 3.68 -13.80 16.34
C MET A 62 3.22 -14.16 17.75
N ASP A 63 3.60 -15.35 18.22
CA ASP A 63 3.26 -15.85 19.57
C ASP A 63 4.28 -15.35 20.63
N ILE A 64 4.64 -14.08 20.56
CA ILE A 64 5.49 -13.42 21.55
C ILE A 64 4.92 -12.04 21.86
N LYS A 65 5.11 -11.60 23.12
CA LYS A 65 4.77 -10.24 23.52
C LYS A 65 5.75 -9.26 22.89
N ALA A 66 5.24 -8.27 22.15
CA ALA A 66 6.07 -7.30 21.44
C ALA A 66 6.97 -6.50 22.39
N GLU A 67 6.55 -6.27 23.63
CA GLU A 67 7.31 -5.55 24.65
C GLU A 67 8.64 -6.24 25.00
N VAL A 68 8.76 -7.56 24.77
CA VAL A 68 10.00 -8.31 25.00
C VAL A 68 11.10 -7.86 24.01
N LEU A 69 10.72 -7.50 22.78
CA LEU A 69 11.63 -6.98 21.76
C LEU A 69 11.74 -5.46 21.84
N PHE A 70 10.59 -4.77 21.82
CA PHE A 70 10.50 -3.32 21.58
C PHE A 70 10.45 -2.49 22.87
N GLY A 71 10.41 -3.12 24.04
CA GLY A 71 10.22 -2.45 25.33
C GLY A 71 8.77 -2.09 25.61
N ALA A 72 8.49 -1.72 26.86
CA ALA A 72 7.15 -1.34 27.31
C ALA A 72 6.85 0.14 27.06
N ASP A 73 5.61 0.46 26.67
CA ASP A 73 5.17 1.83 26.39
C ASP A 73 4.96 2.67 27.65
N HIS A 74 4.73 2.01 28.79
CA HIS A 74 4.59 2.64 30.10
C HIS A 74 5.49 1.93 31.12
N LEU A 75 6.18 2.72 31.94
CA LEU A 75 6.95 2.20 33.07
C LEU A 75 5.99 1.67 34.12
N ASP A 76 5.86 0.35 34.15
CA ASP A 76 5.26 -0.39 35.25
C ASP A 76 6.16 -0.24 36.47
N ASN A 77 5.65 0.39 37.53
CA ASN A 77 6.41 0.63 38.76
C ASN A 77 6.75 -0.68 39.51
N ASP A 78 6.03 -1.77 39.22
CA ASP A 78 6.27 -3.08 39.82
C ASP A 78 7.32 -3.91 39.07
N LYS A 79 7.77 -3.46 37.89
CA LYS A 79 8.83 -4.09 37.10
C LYS A 79 10.09 -3.23 37.08
N SER A 80 11.26 -3.85 37.04
CA SER A 80 12.50 -3.08 36.93
C SER A 80 12.55 -2.32 35.60
N THR A 81 13.14 -1.13 35.58
CA THR A 81 13.36 -0.36 34.34
C THR A 81 14.15 -1.16 33.29
N THR A 82 14.97 -2.12 33.74
CA THR A 82 15.74 -3.05 32.91
C THR A 82 14.90 -4.11 32.19
N GLU A 83 13.81 -4.58 32.81
CA GLU A 83 12.89 -5.54 32.19
C GLU A 83 11.97 -4.89 31.14
N GLN A 84 11.98 -3.56 31.09
CA GLN A 84 11.07 -2.75 30.27
C GLN A 84 11.81 -2.03 29.12
N GLN A 85 13.13 -2.20 29.02
CA GLN A 85 13.96 -1.62 27.96
C GLN A 85 13.87 -2.41 26.65
N SER A 86 13.88 -1.70 25.52
CA SER A 86 13.94 -2.32 24.21
C SER A 86 15.25 -3.11 24.02
N ARG A 87 15.12 -4.35 23.53
CA ARG A 87 16.24 -5.20 23.11
C ARG A 87 16.58 -5.03 21.64
N ILE A 88 15.74 -4.35 20.86
CA ILE A 88 16.00 -4.01 19.48
C ILE A 88 16.13 -2.50 19.29
N ARG A 89 17.08 -2.07 18.47
CA ARG A 89 17.27 -0.67 18.08
C ARG A 89 17.28 -0.56 16.57
N PHE A 90 16.44 0.32 16.04
CA PHE A 90 16.35 0.63 14.62
C PHE A 90 17.15 1.90 14.30
N MET A 91 17.72 1.96 13.10
CA MET A 91 18.28 3.16 12.51
C MET A 91 17.35 3.73 11.43
N ASP A 92 17.50 5.02 11.15
CA ASP A 92 16.82 5.64 10.02
C ASP A 92 17.25 4.95 8.72
N ALA A 93 16.31 4.82 7.78
CA ALA A 93 16.60 4.32 6.45
C ALA A 93 16.93 5.47 5.51
N ILE A 94 18.09 5.37 4.86
CA ILE A 94 18.61 6.39 3.96
C ILE A 94 18.49 5.87 2.52
N PHE A 95 17.84 6.65 1.66
CA PHE A 95 17.68 6.31 0.25
C PHE A 95 18.96 6.55 -0.55
N ASP A 96 19.22 5.65 -1.51
CA ASP A 96 20.16 5.93 -2.59
C ASP A 96 19.49 6.91 -3.57
N LEU A 97 19.91 8.17 -3.51
CA LEU A 97 19.41 9.25 -4.35
C LEU A 97 19.42 8.94 -5.85
N SER A 98 20.34 8.09 -6.32
CA SER A 98 20.42 7.73 -7.74
C SER A 98 19.25 6.83 -8.20
N SER A 99 18.63 6.12 -7.25
CA SER A 99 17.47 5.25 -7.49
C SER A 99 16.12 5.96 -7.30
N VAL A 100 16.11 7.12 -6.62
CA VAL A 100 14.89 7.82 -6.24
C VAL A 100 14.26 8.53 -7.44
N LYS A 101 12.98 8.25 -7.65
CA LYS A 101 12.10 9.03 -8.54
C LYS A 101 10.86 9.43 -7.75
N MET A 102 10.56 10.72 -7.71
CA MET A 102 9.36 11.20 -7.03
C MET A 102 8.15 11.09 -7.95
N GLU A 103 7.02 10.66 -7.40
CA GLU A 103 5.73 10.64 -8.07
C GLU A 103 4.78 11.63 -7.41
N LEU A 104 4.04 12.39 -8.20
CA LEU A 104 3.02 13.31 -7.70
C LEU A 104 1.65 12.84 -8.18
N ARG A 105 0.80 12.39 -7.26
CA ARG A 105 -0.49 11.78 -7.58
C ARG A 105 -1.65 12.71 -7.17
N PRO A 106 -2.48 13.18 -8.12
CA PRO A 106 -3.60 14.04 -7.81
C PRO A 106 -4.70 13.27 -7.08
N HIS A 107 -5.27 13.89 -6.05
CA HIS A 107 -6.37 13.39 -5.25
C HIS A 107 -7.50 14.41 -5.23
N VAL A 108 -8.73 13.92 -5.10
CA VAL A 108 -9.92 14.78 -5.01
C VAL A 108 -10.84 14.27 -3.90
N LYS A 109 -11.35 15.19 -3.09
CA LYS A 109 -12.40 14.88 -2.09
C LYS A 109 -13.77 15.09 -2.73
N ILE A 110 -14.50 14.00 -2.92
CA ILE A 110 -15.84 14.00 -3.54
C ILE A 110 -16.91 13.95 -2.44
N ASP A 111 -17.93 14.81 -2.55
CA ASP A 111 -19.17 14.69 -1.80
C ASP A 111 -20.01 13.54 -2.36
N ARG A 112 -20.28 12.59 -1.48
CA ARG A 112 -20.92 11.32 -1.79
C ARG A 112 -22.42 11.47 -2.02
N LYS A 113 -23.06 12.53 -1.52
CA LYS A 113 -24.49 12.79 -1.75
C LYS A 113 -24.74 13.42 -3.11
N THR A 114 -23.89 14.35 -3.52
CA THR A 114 -24.07 15.13 -4.76
C THR A 114 -23.27 14.57 -5.93
N GLY A 115 -22.26 13.74 -5.68
CA GLY A 115 -21.30 13.29 -6.69
C GLY A 115 -20.37 14.40 -7.19
N SER A 116 -20.45 15.58 -6.58
CA SER A 116 -19.65 16.77 -6.88
C SER A 116 -18.50 16.89 -5.89
N VAL A 117 -17.55 17.78 -6.16
CA VAL A 117 -16.54 18.14 -5.16
C VAL A 117 -17.24 18.86 -4.01
N PHE A 118 -16.92 18.51 -2.76
CA PHE A 118 -17.65 18.94 -1.56
C PHE A 118 -17.71 20.47 -1.46
N GLU A 119 -18.90 21.09 -1.41
CA GLU A 119 -19.04 22.54 -1.24
C GLU A 119 -18.66 22.96 0.19
N ASP A 120 -17.37 23.13 0.44
CA ASP A 120 -16.90 23.92 1.59
C ASP A 120 -15.99 25.05 1.10
N LYS A 121 -16.15 26.24 1.69
CA LYS A 121 -15.68 27.54 1.16
C LYS A 121 -14.16 27.73 1.05
N PHE A 122 -13.36 26.69 1.30
CA PHE A 122 -11.91 26.75 1.25
C PHE A 122 -11.36 25.77 0.21
N SER A 123 -10.43 26.26 -0.61
CA SER A 123 -9.85 25.68 -1.83
C SER A 123 -9.03 24.38 -1.68
N GLY A 124 -9.31 23.53 -0.68
CA GLY A 124 -8.52 22.34 -0.33
C GLY A 124 -9.01 21.00 -0.90
N GLN A 125 -9.79 20.99 -1.99
CA GLN A 125 -10.55 19.80 -2.39
C GLN A 125 -9.88 18.96 -3.49
N LYS A 126 -8.93 19.54 -4.24
CA LYS A 126 -7.96 18.83 -5.07
C LYS A 126 -6.59 19.05 -4.45
N PHE A 127 -5.89 17.97 -4.14
CA PHE A 127 -4.60 18.02 -3.49
C PHE A 127 -3.66 17.00 -4.12
N ASN A 128 -2.35 17.20 -4.02
CA ASN A 128 -1.39 16.37 -4.72
C ASN A 128 -0.49 15.68 -3.71
N MET A 129 -0.58 14.36 -3.66
CA MET A 129 0.22 13.57 -2.74
C MET A 129 1.53 13.18 -3.41
N GLU A 130 2.65 13.48 -2.77
CA GLU A 130 3.98 13.02 -3.17
C GLU A 130 4.23 11.59 -2.71
N TYR A 131 4.92 10.81 -3.54
CA TYR A 131 5.38 9.46 -3.22
C TYR A 131 6.82 9.29 -3.68
N VAL A 132 7.59 8.51 -2.93
CA VAL A 132 8.79 7.88 -3.47
C VAL A 132 8.32 6.75 -4.38
N GLY A 133 8.73 6.79 -5.63
CA GLY A 133 8.29 5.87 -6.67
C GLY A 133 8.88 4.47 -6.52
N GLU A 134 8.24 3.52 -7.22
CA GLU A 134 8.68 2.13 -7.27
C GLU A 134 10.13 2.00 -7.77
N GLY A 135 10.89 1.12 -7.13
CA GLY A 135 12.28 0.81 -7.47
C GLY A 135 13.31 1.63 -6.69
N ALA A 136 12.89 2.63 -5.90
CA ALA A 136 13.79 3.35 -5.02
C ALA A 136 14.39 2.42 -3.96
N GLU A 137 15.72 2.43 -3.85
CA GLU A 137 16.49 1.62 -2.91
C GLU A 137 16.92 2.45 -1.69
N PHE A 138 16.97 1.80 -0.54
CA PHE A 138 17.47 2.40 0.70
C PHE A 138 18.21 1.37 1.55
N THR A 139 19.03 1.88 2.47
CA THR A 139 19.72 1.04 3.47
C THR A 139 19.33 1.45 4.88
N THR A 140 19.12 0.47 5.75
CA THR A 140 18.90 0.65 7.19
C THR A 140 19.66 -0.43 7.96
N ALA A 141 19.80 -0.26 9.28
CA ALA A 141 20.40 -1.25 10.14
C ALA A 141 19.64 -1.39 11.46
N PHE A 142 19.64 -2.61 12.00
CA PHE A 142 19.03 -2.96 13.28
C PHE A 142 20.09 -3.55 14.20
N TYR A 143 19.96 -3.30 15.50
CA TYR A 143 20.79 -3.92 16.52
C TYR A 143 19.90 -4.70 17.47
N LEU A 144 20.24 -5.96 17.72
CA LEU A 144 19.60 -6.82 18.71
C LEU A 144 20.56 -7.08 19.86
N TYR A 145 20.12 -6.83 21.09
CA TYR A 145 20.87 -7.04 22.33
C TYR A 145 20.39 -8.33 23.00
N VAL A 146 21.23 -9.36 22.96
CA VAL A 146 20.90 -10.73 23.37
C VAL A 146 21.67 -11.12 24.62
N ASP A 147 20.96 -11.66 25.61
CA ASP A 147 21.53 -12.53 26.63
C ASP A 147 21.46 -13.97 26.12
N THR A 148 22.60 -14.58 25.81
CA THR A 148 22.70 -15.90 25.18
C THR A 148 22.07 -17.02 26.02
N LYS A 149 21.81 -16.80 27.32
CA LYS A 149 21.17 -17.78 28.20
C LYS A 149 19.65 -17.62 28.25
N GLU A 150 19.16 -16.39 28.16
CA GLU A 150 17.76 -16.06 28.48
C GLU A 150 16.96 -15.65 27.23
N THR A 151 17.59 -14.96 26.27
CA THR A 151 16.87 -14.28 25.18
C THR A 151 17.39 -14.64 23.79
N GLN A 152 18.10 -15.77 23.65
CA GLN A 152 18.62 -16.27 22.37
C GLN A 152 17.52 -16.47 21.32
N PHE A 153 16.30 -16.85 21.75
CA PHE A 153 15.13 -17.04 20.87
C PHE A 153 14.68 -15.76 20.14
N LEU A 154 15.10 -14.58 20.60
CA LEU A 154 14.79 -13.31 19.94
C LEU A 154 15.45 -13.18 18.57
N GLU A 155 16.54 -13.90 18.31
CA GLU A 155 17.15 -13.94 16.98
C GLU A 155 16.23 -14.61 15.96
N ASP A 156 15.52 -15.67 16.37
CA ASP A 156 14.54 -16.34 15.51
C ASP A 156 13.35 -15.43 15.24
N ALA A 157 12.91 -14.67 16.25
CA ALA A 157 11.86 -13.67 16.07
C ALA A 157 12.25 -12.55 15.08
N VAL A 158 13.50 -12.06 15.13
CA VAL A 158 14.01 -11.10 14.14
C VAL A 158 14.08 -11.71 12.75
N LYS A 159 14.51 -12.97 12.62
CA LYS A 159 14.53 -13.67 11.33
C LYS A 159 13.13 -13.86 10.76
N GLU A 160 12.14 -14.16 11.60
CA GLU A 160 10.72 -14.26 11.19
C GLU A 160 10.19 -12.91 10.69
N MET A 161 10.45 -11.82 11.42
CA MET A 161 10.13 -10.46 10.99
C MET A 161 10.75 -10.10 9.62
N LEU A 162 12.02 -10.45 9.40
CA LEU A 162 12.70 -10.24 8.12
C LEU A 162 12.17 -11.18 7.02
N GLY A 163 11.75 -12.40 7.36
CA GLY A 163 11.04 -13.32 6.48
C GLY A 163 9.69 -12.75 6.03
N ALA A 164 8.93 -12.14 6.94
CA ALA A 164 7.68 -11.45 6.63
C ALA A 164 7.90 -10.24 5.71
N MET A 165 8.96 -9.47 5.94
CA MET A 165 9.39 -8.39 5.05
C MET A 165 9.72 -8.92 3.65
N LYS A 166 10.47 -10.03 3.56
CA LYS A 166 10.82 -10.72 2.31
C LYS A 166 9.59 -11.22 1.54
N ALA A 167 8.58 -11.71 2.27
CA ALA A 167 7.31 -12.14 1.70
C ALA A 167 6.38 -10.97 1.30
N GLY A 168 6.78 -9.72 1.53
CA GLY A 168 5.99 -8.53 1.20
C GLY A 168 4.80 -8.29 2.13
N LEU A 169 4.79 -8.90 3.33
CA LEU A 169 3.69 -8.79 4.30
C LEU A 169 3.74 -7.51 5.14
N LEU A 170 4.81 -6.73 5.03
CA LEU A 170 5.01 -5.48 5.75
C LEU A 170 4.78 -4.28 4.82
N GLN A 171 3.87 -3.39 5.23
CA GLN A 171 3.61 -2.13 4.55
C GLN A 171 4.07 -0.94 5.41
N PHE A 172 4.89 -0.08 4.83
CA PHE A 172 5.54 1.07 5.46
C PHE A 172 4.85 2.39 5.09
N GLY A 173 4.96 3.38 5.97
CA GLY A 173 4.38 4.70 5.72
C GLY A 173 2.84 4.71 5.76
N ALA A 174 2.24 5.66 5.04
CA ALA A 174 0.79 5.85 5.00
C ALA A 174 0.18 5.36 3.67
N LYS A 175 -1.16 5.45 3.56
CA LYS A 175 -1.94 5.05 2.37
C LYS A 175 -1.85 3.55 2.02
N LYS A 176 -1.58 2.71 3.03
CA LYS A 176 -1.52 1.24 2.96
C LYS A 176 -2.73 0.59 2.27
N SER A 177 -3.95 1.07 2.56
CA SER A 177 -5.20 0.59 1.93
C SER A 177 -5.33 0.87 0.43
N SER A 178 -4.41 1.67 -0.13
CA SER A 178 -4.36 2.03 -1.56
C SER A 178 -3.09 1.48 -2.23
N GLY A 179 -2.46 0.45 -1.65
CA GLY A 179 -1.33 -0.27 -2.26
C GLY A 179 0.03 0.39 -2.01
N ALA A 180 0.07 1.44 -1.20
CA ALA A 180 1.33 2.12 -0.89
C ALA A 180 2.11 1.39 0.22
N GLY A 181 3.44 1.50 0.14
CA GLY A 181 4.33 1.11 1.23
C GLY A 181 4.89 -0.30 1.17
N LYS A 182 4.70 -1.03 0.07
CA LYS A 182 5.26 -2.37 -0.09
C LYS A 182 6.77 -2.30 -0.30
N ILE A 183 7.53 -2.96 0.56
CA ILE A 183 9.00 -2.94 0.57
C ILE A 183 9.51 -4.37 0.62
N ILE A 184 10.51 -4.66 -0.22
CA ILE A 184 11.17 -5.98 -0.25
C ILE A 184 12.68 -5.81 -0.02
N PRO A 185 13.30 -6.64 0.85
CA PRO A 185 14.74 -6.67 1.00
C PRO A 185 15.42 -7.21 -0.27
N VAL A 186 16.44 -6.49 -0.73
CA VAL A 186 17.37 -6.92 -1.79
C VAL A 186 18.54 -7.70 -1.19
N SER A 187 18.99 -7.31 0.00
CA SER A 187 20.06 -7.95 0.75
C SER A 187 19.78 -7.79 2.25
N VAL A 188 20.08 -8.83 3.01
CA VAL A 188 20.03 -8.85 4.47
C VAL A 188 21.30 -9.49 4.95
N LYS A 189 22.14 -8.71 5.63
CA LYS A 189 23.40 -9.18 6.18
C LYS A 189 23.39 -9.13 7.69
N GLU A 190 24.04 -10.08 8.34
CA GLU A 190 24.16 -10.12 9.79
C GLU A 190 25.62 -10.24 10.25
N ARG A 191 25.93 -9.64 11.40
CA ARG A 191 27.17 -9.86 12.13
C ARG A 191 26.89 -9.93 13.63
N SER A 192 27.44 -10.96 14.27
CA SER A 192 27.31 -11.17 15.72
C SER A 192 28.60 -10.78 16.44
N PHE A 193 28.48 -10.09 17.56
CA PHE A 193 29.57 -9.68 18.43
C PHE A 193 29.36 -10.27 19.83
N LEU A 194 30.22 -11.19 20.25
CA LEU A 194 30.18 -11.78 21.59
C LEU A 194 31.03 -10.94 22.55
N MET A 195 30.38 -10.31 23.53
CA MET A 195 31.03 -9.40 24.47
C MET A 195 32.04 -10.10 25.39
N SER A 196 31.98 -11.44 25.49
CA SER A 196 32.99 -12.25 26.18
C SER A 196 34.35 -12.27 25.46
N LYS A 197 34.38 -12.10 24.13
CA LYS A 197 35.59 -12.13 23.32
C LYS A 197 36.18 -10.73 23.15
N GLU A 198 37.50 -10.60 23.36
CA GLU A 198 38.17 -9.30 23.23
C GLU A 198 38.15 -8.74 21.81
N GLN A 199 38.30 -9.61 20.80
CA GLN A 199 38.27 -9.22 19.40
C GLN A 199 36.91 -8.64 19.00
N ASP A 200 35.82 -9.34 19.30
CA ASP A 200 34.46 -8.89 19.03
C ASP A 200 34.14 -7.55 19.72
N ARG A 201 34.68 -7.29 20.92
CA ARG A 201 34.53 -5.98 21.59
C ARG A 201 35.23 -4.86 20.83
N LYS A 202 36.43 -5.11 20.29
CA LYS A 202 37.17 -4.13 19.47
C LYS A 202 36.40 -3.84 18.18
N GLU A 203 35.93 -4.87 17.51
CA GLU A 203 35.18 -4.74 16.26
C GLU A 203 33.82 -4.07 16.46
N TRP A 204 33.16 -4.30 17.60
CA TRP A 204 31.94 -3.58 17.97
C TRP A 204 32.19 -2.09 18.20
N PHE A 205 33.33 -1.73 18.78
CA PHE A 205 33.71 -0.33 18.98
C PHE A 205 33.98 0.40 17.64
N GLU A 206 34.52 -0.32 16.67
CA GLU A 206 34.87 0.19 15.33
C GLU A 206 33.85 -0.21 14.26
N GLU A 207 32.61 -0.53 14.66
CA GLU A 207 31.66 -1.23 13.79
C GLU A 207 31.35 -0.45 12.50
N GLU A 208 31.26 0.88 12.59
CA GLU A 208 31.00 1.78 11.46
C GLU A 208 32.11 1.74 10.40
N SER A 209 33.31 1.31 10.78
CA SER A 209 34.48 1.18 9.89
C SER A 209 34.64 -0.23 9.31
N LEU A 210 33.81 -1.19 9.71
CA LEU A 210 33.88 -2.55 9.20
C LEU A 210 33.49 -2.59 7.71
N SER A 211 34.27 -3.35 6.94
CA SER A 211 33.95 -3.59 5.54
C SER A 211 32.68 -4.44 5.39
N ASP A 212 32.01 -4.29 4.25
CA ASP A 212 30.82 -5.08 3.91
C ASP A 212 31.06 -6.61 3.95
N THR A 213 32.29 -7.05 3.64
CA THR A 213 32.72 -8.46 3.73
C THR A 213 32.77 -9.01 5.15
N ALA A 214 32.73 -8.16 6.17
CA ALA A 214 32.62 -8.58 7.56
C ALA A 214 31.21 -9.11 7.89
N TYR A 215 30.21 -8.85 7.05
CA TYR A 215 28.85 -9.28 7.30
C TYR A 215 28.49 -10.50 6.46
N GLU A 216 27.78 -11.44 7.05
CA GLU A 216 27.30 -12.64 6.35
C GLU A 216 25.95 -12.35 5.69
N GLU A 217 25.78 -12.67 4.40
CA GLU A 217 24.50 -12.57 3.71
C GLU A 217 23.56 -13.70 4.15
N VAL A 218 22.39 -13.34 4.68
CA VAL A 218 21.43 -14.27 5.30
C VAL A 218 20.04 -14.22 4.69
N ILE A 219 19.79 -13.42 3.64
CA ILE A 219 18.47 -13.34 2.99
C ILE A 219 17.92 -14.70 2.53
N HIS A 220 18.80 -15.63 2.14
CA HIS A 220 18.44 -16.99 1.73
C HIS A 220 18.14 -17.92 2.90
N LYS A 221 18.58 -17.56 4.12
CA LYS A 221 18.35 -18.30 5.36
C LYS A 221 17.10 -17.84 6.11
N LEU A 222 16.47 -16.75 5.66
CA LEU A 222 15.23 -16.25 6.26
C LEU A 222 14.10 -17.26 6.06
N PRO A 223 13.26 -17.49 7.07
CA PRO A 223 12.14 -18.41 6.98
C PRO A 223 11.12 -17.96 5.93
N GLU A 224 10.42 -18.92 5.33
CA GLU A 224 9.24 -18.63 4.53
C GLU A 224 8.06 -18.34 5.46
N VAL A 225 7.46 -17.17 5.30
CA VAL A 225 6.35 -16.71 6.10
C VAL A 225 5.13 -16.59 5.20
N THR A 226 4.04 -17.25 5.57
CA THR A 226 2.78 -17.19 4.83
C THR A 226 1.92 -16.02 5.29
N ASP A 227 1.13 -15.47 4.37
CA ASP A 227 0.17 -14.41 4.70
C ASP A 227 -0.93 -14.95 5.62
N ARG A 228 -0.93 -14.44 6.86
CA ARG A 228 -1.98 -14.69 7.85
C ARG A 228 -2.91 -13.49 8.03
N LYS A 229 -2.61 -12.36 7.37
CA LYS A 229 -3.35 -11.10 7.57
C LYS A 229 -4.56 -10.99 6.65
N ASN A 230 -4.46 -11.50 5.43
CA ASN A 230 -5.55 -11.42 4.47
C ASN A 230 -6.40 -12.70 4.49
N LYS A 231 -7.70 -12.53 4.68
CA LYS A 231 -8.67 -13.63 4.58
C LYS A 231 -9.00 -13.95 3.12
N TYR A 232 -9.11 -12.92 2.28
CA TYR A 232 -9.46 -13.05 0.87
C TYR A 232 -8.57 -12.21 -0.03
N THR A 233 -8.32 -12.72 -1.23
CA THR A 233 -7.79 -11.97 -2.38
C THR A 233 -8.76 -12.09 -3.54
N VAL A 234 -9.16 -10.97 -4.12
CA VAL A 234 -10.05 -10.87 -5.28
C VAL A 234 -9.25 -10.31 -6.46
N VAL A 235 -9.12 -11.12 -7.51
CA VAL A 235 -8.43 -10.75 -8.75
C VAL A 235 -9.45 -10.63 -9.87
N ILE A 236 -9.48 -9.50 -10.55
CA ILE A 236 -10.41 -9.20 -11.65
C ILE A 236 -9.58 -9.03 -12.92
N LYS A 237 -9.74 -9.94 -13.86
CA LYS A 237 -9.04 -9.92 -15.15
C LYS A 237 -9.97 -9.45 -16.25
N GLY A 238 -9.43 -8.58 -17.08
CA GLY A 238 -10.15 -8.09 -18.24
C GLY A 238 -9.31 -7.15 -19.06
N LYS A 239 -9.97 -6.41 -19.94
CA LYS A 239 -9.36 -5.37 -20.75
C LYS A 239 -10.24 -4.14 -20.80
N THR A 240 -9.67 -3.00 -21.15
CA THR A 240 -10.46 -1.81 -21.48
C THR A 240 -11.34 -2.09 -22.71
N GLU A 241 -12.64 -1.80 -22.64
CA GLU A 241 -13.55 -1.91 -23.81
C GLU A 241 -13.17 -0.91 -24.91
N GLY A 242 -12.69 0.27 -24.50
CA GLY A 242 -12.17 1.29 -25.38
C GLY A 242 -10.90 1.89 -24.80
N THR A 243 -11.01 3.07 -24.22
CA THR A 243 -9.87 3.75 -23.59
C THR A 243 -10.19 4.14 -22.15
N ILE A 244 -9.16 4.28 -21.33
CA ILE A 244 -9.24 4.75 -19.96
C ILE A 244 -8.36 6.00 -19.79
N LEU A 245 -8.81 6.91 -18.92
CA LEU A 245 -8.05 8.11 -18.56
C LEU A 245 -8.15 8.38 -17.06
N VAL A 246 -7.14 7.98 -16.31
CA VAL A 246 -6.89 8.48 -14.95
C VAL A 246 -5.90 9.62 -15.05
N LYS A 247 -6.35 10.87 -14.89
CA LYS A 247 -5.51 12.05 -15.15
C LYS A 247 -4.27 12.07 -14.26
N GLY A 248 -3.09 12.07 -14.89
CA GLY A 248 -1.83 12.42 -14.23
C GLY A 248 -1.64 13.94 -14.14
N LEU A 249 -0.62 14.36 -13.40
CA LEU A 249 -0.10 15.73 -13.50
C LEU A 249 0.90 15.72 -14.66
N SER A 250 0.47 16.29 -15.79
CA SER A 250 1.30 16.48 -16.98
C SER A 250 2.42 17.48 -16.67
N VAL A 251 3.57 17.01 -16.22
CA VAL A 251 4.77 17.84 -16.07
C VAL A 251 5.98 17.06 -16.53
N SER A 252 6.16 16.94 -17.84
CA SER A 252 7.49 16.60 -18.36
C SER A 252 7.86 17.36 -19.63
N GLU A 253 6.91 17.86 -20.42
CA GLU A 253 7.23 18.50 -21.69
C GLU A 253 6.37 19.76 -21.93
N PHE A 254 7.00 20.88 -22.23
CA PHE A 254 6.36 22.09 -22.75
C PHE A 254 6.72 22.20 -24.24
N GLY A 255 5.72 22.21 -25.14
CA GLY A 255 5.93 22.29 -26.59
C GLY A 255 4.65 22.12 -27.41
N GLU A 256 4.71 22.40 -28.72
CA GLU A 256 3.62 22.08 -29.65
C GLU A 256 3.47 20.55 -29.77
N GLY A 257 2.24 20.04 -29.63
CA GLY A 257 1.93 18.60 -29.74
C GLY A 257 1.96 17.82 -28.42
N VAL A 258 2.09 18.47 -27.27
CA VAL A 258 1.95 17.85 -25.93
C VAL A 258 0.45 17.74 -25.57
N PRO A 259 -0.02 16.61 -25.00
CA PRO A 259 -1.40 16.47 -24.56
C PRO A 259 -1.76 17.42 -23.40
N ASP A 260 -2.96 18.00 -23.44
CA ASP A 260 -3.54 18.77 -22.33
C ASP A 260 -3.91 17.89 -21.12
N SER A 261 -4.07 16.58 -21.34
CA SER A 261 -4.26 15.60 -20.27
C SER A 261 -3.76 14.24 -20.70
N GLU A 262 -3.04 13.57 -19.82
CA GLU A 262 -2.55 12.21 -20.05
C GLU A 262 -2.92 11.29 -18.88
N ASN A 263 -2.93 10.00 -19.16
CA ASN A 263 -3.10 9.00 -18.12
C ASN A 263 -1.85 8.97 -17.23
N ILE A 264 -2.06 8.88 -15.91
CA ILE A 264 -0.99 8.81 -14.91
C ILE A 264 -0.06 7.63 -15.17
N ARG A 265 1.21 7.85 -14.86
CA ARG A 265 2.27 6.85 -14.97
C ARG A 265 3.00 6.68 -13.64
N ASN A 266 3.49 5.48 -13.37
CA ASN A 266 4.39 5.21 -12.23
C ASN A 266 5.83 5.69 -12.52
N ALA A 267 6.74 5.55 -11.56
CA ALA A 267 8.16 5.89 -11.71
C ALA A 267 8.92 5.09 -12.79
N LYS A 268 8.38 3.94 -13.23
CA LYS A 268 8.85 3.16 -14.38
C LYS A 268 8.28 3.65 -15.71
N SER A 269 7.45 4.70 -15.67
CA SER A 269 6.72 5.30 -16.79
C SER A 269 5.70 4.36 -17.43
N GLU A 270 5.16 3.41 -16.68
CA GLU A 270 4.07 2.53 -17.08
C GLU A 270 2.74 3.23 -16.80
N TYR A 271 1.76 3.05 -17.69
CA TYR A 271 0.42 3.57 -17.50
C TYR A 271 -0.31 2.78 -16.44
N ILE A 272 -0.89 3.46 -15.45
CA ILE A 272 -1.54 2.77 -14.32
C ILE A 272 -2.95 3.29 -14.04
N VAL A 273 -3.75 2.44 -13.40
CA VAL A 273 -4.85 2.84 -12.53
C VAL A 273 -4.33 2.80 -11.10
N PRO A 274 -4.15 3.94 -10.42
CA PRO A 274 -3.75 3.96 -9.03
C PRO A 274 -4.77 3.26 -8.14
N GLY A 275 -4.30 2.52 -7.13
CA GLY A 275 -5.15 1.84 -6.15
C GLY A 275 -6.12 2.80 -5.45
N SER A 276 -5.73 4.06 -5.26
CA SER A 276 -6.62 5.11 -4.74
C SER A 276 -7.81 5.43 -5.64
N SER A 277 -7.60 5.44 -6.96
CA SER A 277 -8.65 5.70 -7.97
C SER A 277 -9.59 4.51 -8.10
N PHE A 278 -9.03 3.31 -8.07
CA PHE A 278 -9.82 2.07 -8.08
C PHE A 278 -10.67 1.96 -6.80
N ARG A 279 -10.04 2.15 -5.64
CA ARG A 279 -10.70 2.23 -4.33
C ARG A 279 -11.86 3.23 -4.32
N GLY A 280 -11.65 4.43 -4.88
CA GLY A 280 -12.70 5.46 -4.95
C GLY A 280 -13.91 5.03 -5.79
N SER A 281 -13.66 4.38 -6.93
CA SER A 281 -14.71 3.92 -7.85
C SER A 281 -15.54 2.80 -7.22
N ILE A 282 -14.88 1.81 -6.61
CA ILE A 282 -15.55 0.70 -5.92
C ILE A 282 -16.28 1.18 -4.66
N ARG A 283 -15.67 2.09 -3.87
CA ARG A 283 -16.35 2.68 -2.70
C ARG A 283 -17.67 3.34 -3.06
N SER A 284 -17.68 4.16 -4.11
CA SER A 284 -18.88 4.86 -4.58
C SER A 284 -20.01 3.87 -4.92
N GLN A 285 -19.67 2.75 -5.59
CA GLN A 285 -20.67 1.74 -5.91
C GLN A 285 -21.11 0.93 -4.69
N MET A 286 -20.17 0.50 -3.84
CA MET A 286 -20.48 -0.22 -2.60
C MET A 286 -21.39 0.63 -1.69
N GLU A 287 -21.16 1.94 -1.59
CA GLU A 287 -21.99 2.86 -0.82
C GLU A 287 -23.45 2.84 -1.31
N LYS A 288 -23.68 2.95 -2.62
CA LYS A 288 -25.04 2.88 -3.21
C LYS A 288 -25.72 1.54 -2.90
N ILE A 289 -25.00 0.43 -3.07
CA ILE A 289 -25.53 -0.91 -2.79
C ILE A 289 -25.83 -1.06 -1.29
N SER A 290 -24.94 -0.58 -0.41
CA SER A 290 -25.10 -0.67 1.05
C SER A 290 -26.32 0.11 1.54
N ILE A 291 -26.63 1.26 0.94
CA ILE A 291 -27.83 2.06 1.25
C ILE A 291 -29.08 1.25 0.90
N TYR A 292 -29.11 0.63 -0.29
CA TYR A 292 -30.22 -0.22 -0.71
C TYR A 292 -30.42 -1.42 0.22
N LEU A 293 -29.33 -2.05 0.66
CA LEU A 293 -29.35 -3.19 1.58
C LEU A 293 -29.52 -2.80 3.06
N ARG A 294 -29.49 -1.49 3.38
CA ARG A 294 -29.48 -0.95 4.75
C ARG A 294 -28.31 -1.47 5.60
N LYS A 295 -27.12 -1.58 5.01
CA LYS A 295 -25.87 -2.05 5.65
C LYS A 295 -24.76 -0.99 5.60
N GLY A 296 -25.11 0.28 5.83
CA GLY A 296 -24.17 1.40 5.68
C GLY A 296 -22.92 1.30 6.57
N PHE A 297 -23.03 0.70 7.75
CA PHE A 297 -21.90 0.50 8.68
C PHE A 297 -20.74 -0.30 8.05
N LEU A 298 -21.05 -1.26 7.16
CA LEU A 298 -20.03 -2.05 6.47
C LEU A 298 -19.10 -1.20 5.59
N ILE A 299 -19.51 -0.01 5.17
CA ILE A 299 -18.64 0.86 4.36
C ILE A 299 -17.47 1.38 5.19
N ASP A 300 -17.72 1.78 6.42
CA ASP A 300 -16.66 2.27 7.30
C ASP A 300 -15.78 1.11 7.76
N ASP A 301 -16.35 -0.07 7.98
CA ASP A 301 -15.60 -1.31 8.24
C ASP A 301 -14.71 -1.73 7.06
N SER A 302 -15.20 -1.53 5.84
CA SER A 302 -14.50 -1.92 4.63
C SER A 302 -13.40 -0.91 4.24
N PHE A 303 -13.70 0.38 4.30
CA PHE A 303 -12.78 1.43 3.82
C PHE A 303 -12.07 2.19 4.92
N GLY A 304 -12.48 2.04 6.18
CA GLY A 304 -11.99 2.79 7.33
C GLY A 304 -12.66 4.15 7.47
N LYS A 305 -12.65 4.64 8.71
CA LYS A 305 -13.14 5.95 9.13
C LYS A 305 -11.97 6.77 9.69
N ALA A 306 -11.83 8.01 9.24
CA ALA A 306 -10.90 8.94 9.87
C ALA A 306 -11.49 9.36 11.23
N GLY A 307 -10.65 9.43 12.27
CA GLY A 307 -11.08 9.94 13.56
C GLY A 307 -11.54 11.39 13.43
N GLU A 308 -12.70 11.70 14.01
CA GLU A 308 -13.26 13.05 14.10
C GLU A 308 -13.61 13.32 15.57
N ASN A 309 -13.27 14.51 16.09
CA ASN A 309 -13.67 14.99 17.42
C ASN A 309 -13.49 13.96 18.56
N ASP A 310 -12.24 13.62 18.88
CA ASP A 310 -11.85 12.68 19.94
C ASP A 310 -12.24 11.20 19.73
N GLU A 311 -12.98 10.85 18.68
CA GLU A 311 -13.16 9.44 18.28
C GLU A 311 -11.90 8.91 17.59
N GLU A 312 -11.40 7.75 18.05
CA GLU A 312 -10.33 7.05 17.36
C GLU A 312 -10.79 6.59 15.96
N GLY A 313 -10.02 6.96 14.94
CA GLY A 313 -10.20 6.41 13.62
C GLY A 313 -9.81 4.94 13.60
N TYR A 314 -10.42 4.16 12.71
CA TYR A 314 -10.04 2.76 12.54
C TYR A 314 -9.85 2.42 11.06
N VAL A 315 -8.93 1.49 10.83
CA VAL A 315 -8.50 1.10 9.49
C VAL A 315 -9.48 0.07 8.93
N GLY A 316 -9.88 0.27 7.67
CA GLY A 316 -10.73 -0.69 6.96
C GLY A 316 -10.02 -2.01 6.66
N ASN A 317 -10.76 -2.98 6.13
CA ASN A 317 -10.21 -4.27 5.72
C ASN A 317 -9.93 -4.38 4.21
N LEU A 318 -10.39 -3.45 3.36
CA LEU A 318 -10.08 -3.45 1.93
C LEU A 318 -8.77 -2.74 1.60
N ILE A 319 -7.93 -3.44 0.85
CA ILE A 319 -6.64 -2.96 0.34
C ILE A 319 -6.65 -3.11 -1.18
N PHE A 320 -6.32 -2.04 -1.89
CA PHE A 320 -6.34 -1.98 -3.35
C PHE A 320 -4.94 -1.74 -3.89
N GLU A 321 -4.50 -2.52 -4.87
CA GLU A 321 -3.20 -2.35 -5.49
C GLU A 321 -3.25 -1.44 -6.74
N ASP A 322 -2.10 -0.87 -7.11
CA ASP A 322 -1.96 -0.21 -8.41
C ASP A 322 -2.03 -1.25 -9.53
N THR A 323 -2.67 -0.90 -10.65
CA THR A 323 -2.81 -1.80 -11.79
C THR A 323 -2.18 -1.20 -13.04
N ILE A 324 -1.33 -1.97 -13.72
CA ILE A 324 -0.75 -1.59 -15.00
C ILE A 324 -1.78 -1.76 -16.12
N ILE A 325 -1.83 -0.80 -17.04
CA ILE A 325 -2.75 -0.78 -18.18
C ILE A 325 -1.98 -1.18 -19.44
N GLY A 326 -2.22 -2.41 -19.92
CA GLY A 326 -1.64 -2.92 -21.15
C GLY A 326 -0.11 -2.85 -21.20
N ASN A 327 0.44 -2.69 -22.42
CA ASN A 327 1.87 -2.52 -22.61
C ASN A 327 2.24 -1.05 -22.80
N ARG A 328 3.34 -0.61 -22.18
CA ARG A 328 3.85 0.76 -22.34
C ARG A 328 4.12 1.14 -23.81
N LYS A 329 4.76 0.27 -24.59
CA LYS A 329 5.16 0.59 -25.98
C LYS A 329 3.94 0.85 -26.87
N GLU A 330 2.90 0.03 -26.70
CA GLU A 330 1.64 0.18 -27.44
C GLU A 330 0.95 1.47 -27.03
N ASN A 331 0.83 1.74 -25.73
CA ASN A 331 0.23 2.96 -25.21
C ASN A 331 1.02 4.24 -25.57
N ASP A 332 2.35 4.15 -25.71
CA ASP A 332 3.18 5.27 -26.14
C ASP A 332 2.99 5.61 -27.63
N ALA A 333 2.71 4.61 -28.47
CA ALA A 333 2.47 4.73 -29.90
C ALA A 333 1.05 5.24 -30.26
N VAL A 334 0.18 5.43 -29.28
CA VAL A 334 -1.20 5.90 -29.50
C VAL A 334 -1.22 7.39 -29.79
N ASP A 335 -1.88 7.75 -30.90
CA ASP A 335 -2.10 9.13 -31.27
C ASP A 335 -2.96 9.88 -30.24
N LEU A 336 -2.70 11.19 -30.14
CA LEU A 336 -3.51 12.06 -29.30
C LEU A 336 -4.96 12.10 -29.80
N ARG A 337 -5.90 11.93 -28.88
CA ARG A 337 -7.31 12.14 -29.18
C ARG A 337 -7.67 13.59 -28.97
N HIS A 338 -8.10 14.26 -30.02
CA HIS A 338 -8.57 15.62 -29.93
C HIS A 338 -10.09 15.68 -29.71
N ARG A 339 -10.52 16.59 -28.84
CA ARG A 339 -11.93 16.93 -28.67
C ARG A 339 -12.13 18.44 -28.60
N ILE A 340 -13.30 18.89 -29.01
CA ILE A 340 -13.74 20.26 -28.77
C ILE A 340 -14.28 20.36 -27.35
N HIS A 341 -13.83 21.36 -26.60
CA HIS A 341 -14.41 21.66 -25.30
C HIS A 341 -15.69 22.46 -25.51
N ILE A 342 -16.85 21.94 -25.11
CA ILE A 342 -18.13 22.65 -25.22
C ILE A 342 -18.37 23.42 -23.92
N ASP A 343 -18.67 24.70 -24.04
CA ASP A 343 -19.11 25.52 -22.93
C ASP A 343 -20.48 25.04 -22.44
N LYS A 344 -20.56 24.67 -21.15
CA LYS A 344 -21.78 24.12 -20.54
C LYS A 344 -22.91 25.15 -20.40
N PHE A 345 -22.61 26.45 -20.45
CA PHE A 345 -23.58 27.54 -20.35
C PHE A 345 -24.01 28.06 -21.72
N THR A 346 -23.07 28.21 -22.66
CA THR A 346 -23.35 28.82 -23.97
C THR A 346 -23.63 27.80 -25.08
N GLY A 347 -23.28 26.52 -24.88
CA GLY A 347 -23.38 25.49 -25.92
C GLY A 347 -22.42 25.70 -27.11
N GLY A 348 -21.59 26.74 -27.07
CA GLY A 348 -20.56 27.03 -28.05
C GLY A 348 -19.23 26.32 -27.74
N VAL A 349 -18.29 26.37 -28.69
CA VAL A 349 -16.92 25.88 -28.47
C VAL A 349 -16.20 26.83 -27.50
N PHE A 350 -15.77 26.31 -26.35
CA PHE A 350 -15.01 27.03 -25.34
C PHE A 350 -13.58 27.25 -25.86
N GLN A 351 -13.16 28.52 -25.96
CA GLN A 351 -11.81 28.97 -26.31
C GLN A 351 -11.11 28.24 -27.49
N GLN A 352 -11.72 28.13 -28.68
CA GLN A 352 -11.12 27.79 -30.00
C GLN A 352 -10.06 26.64 -30.12
N GLY A 353 -9.73 25.91 -29.05
CA GLY A 353 -8.62 24.97 -28.99
C GLY A 353 -9.10 23.52 -29.03
N LEU A 354 -8.48 22.71 -29.87
CA LEU A 354 -8.59 21.24 -29.81
C LEU A 354 -7.93 20.78 -28.51
N PHE A 355 -8.72 20.23 -27.59
CA PHE A 355 -8.20 19.63 -26.37
C PHE A 355 -7.66 18.24 -26.68
N ALA A 356 -6.36 18.03 -26.50
CA ALA A 356 -5.66 16.78 -26.81
C ALA A 356 -5.52 15.89 -25.57
N GLU A 357 -5.96 14.64 -25.65
CA GLU A 357 -5.88 13.67 -24.55
C GLU A 357 -5.10 12.43 -24.96
N LYS A 358 -4.12 12.03 -24.13
CA LYS A 358 -3.42 10.74 -24.26
C LYS A 358 -4.05 9.72 -23.31
N ASN A 359 -4.94 8.90 -23.85
CA ASN A 359 -5.63 7.84 -23.09
C ASN A 359 -4.83 6.54 -23.17
N ALA A 360 -5.03 5.66 -22.18
CA ALA A 360 -4.46 4.32 -22.19
C ALA A 360 -5.50 3.26 -22.60
N PHE A 361 -5.02 2.09 -23.01
CA PHE A 361 -5.84 0.90 -23.24
C PHE A 361 -5.01 -0.37 -23.00
N GLY A 362 -5.72 -1.50 -22.87
CA GLY A 362 -5.13 -2.83 -22.86
C GLY A 362 -5.70 -3.73 -21.78
N ASP A 363 -5.03 -4.87 -21.61
CA ASP A 363 -5.34 -5.84 -20.56
C ASP A 363 -4.98 -5.27 -19.18
N MET A 364 -5.76 -5.66 -18.18
CA MET A 364 -5.62 -5.23 -16.79
C MET A 364 -5.97 -6.39 -15.86
N GLU A 365 -5.20 -6.50 -14.77
CA GLU A 365 -5.46 -7.40 -13.66
C GLU A 365 -5.58 -6.56 -12.38
N LEU A 366 -6.81 -6.35 -11.91
CA LEU A 366 -7.09 -5.57 -10.72
C LEU A 366 -7.09 -6.48 -9.50
N GLU A 367 -6.32 -6.14 -8.47
CA GLU A 367 -6.18 -6.94 -7.25
C GLU A 367 -6.72 -6.18 -6.02
N ILE A 368 -7.53 -6.86 -5.22
CA ILE A 368 -8.09 -6.36 -3.97
C ILE A 368 -7.88 -7.41 -2.88
N HIS A 369 -7.28 -7.01 -1.76
CA HIS A 369 -7.16 -7.86 -0.58
C HIS A 369 -8.18 -7.46 0.50
N ILE A 370 -8.66 -8.46 1.24
CA ILE A 370 -9.54 -8.29 2.39
C ILE A 370 -8.81 -8.84 3.62
N ALA A 371 -8.38 -7.95 4.51
CA ALA A 371 -7.78 -8.30 5.79
C ALA A 371 -8.78 -9.05 6.69
N ASP A 372 -8.32 -9.98 7.52
CA ASP A 372 -9.14 -10.77 8.45
C ASP A 372 -9.55 -9.95 9.68
N ARG A 373 -10.32 -8.88 9.44
CA ARG A 373 -10.89 -7.97 10.44
C ARG A 373 -12.14 -7.29 9.89
N ASN A 374 -12.90 -6.63 10.76
CA ASN A 374 -14.06 -5.80 10.39
C ASN A 374 -15.07 -6.52 9.45
N HIS A 375 -15.56 -7.71 9.84
CA HIS A 375 -16.53 -8.50 9.07
C HIS A 375 -16.10 -8.86 7.63
N PRO A 376 -14.96 -9.55 7.44
CA PRO A 376 -14.38 -9.79 6.12
C PRO A 376 -15.29 -10.56 5.15
N ASP A 377 -16.12 -11.48 5.66
CA ASP A 377 -17.06 -12.27 4.84
C ASP A 377 -18.19 -11.41 4.28
N ALA A 378 -18.73 -10.51 5.10
CA ALA A 378 -19.76 -9.57 4.67
C ALA A 378 -19.19 -8.51 3.73
N THR A 379 -17.98 -8.03 3.98
CA THR A 379 -17.25 -7.14 3.06
C THR A 379 -17.09 -7.81 1.70
N LEU A 380 -16.66 -9.08 1.64
CA LEU A 380 -16.54 -9.82 0.39
C LEU A 380 -17.87 -9.89 -0.35
N GLY A 381 -18.97 -10.19 0.34
CA GLY A 381 -20.31 -10.22 -0.26
C GLY A 381 -20.70 -8.89 -0.89
N LEU A 382 -20.44 -7.78 -0.19
CA LEU A 382 -20.76 -6.43 -0.69
C LEU A 382 -19.85 -6.03 -1.86
N LEU A 383 -18.57 -6.37 -1.77
CA LEU A 383 -17.58 -6.14 -2.83
C LEU A 383 -17.97 -6.88 -4.11
N LEU A 384 -18.38 -8.14 -4.02
CA LEU A 384 -18.78 -8.95 -5.17
C LEU A 384 -19.95 -8.32 -5.95
N PHE A 385 -20.89 -7.63 -5.28
CA PHE A 385 -21.92 -6.86 -5.98
C PHE A 385 -21.34 -5.66 -6.75
N ALA A 386 -20.41 -4.92 -6.15
CA ALA A 386 -19.77 -3.79 -6.82
C ALA A 386 -18.90 -4.25 -8.00
N VAL A 387 -18.19 -5.36 -7.86
CA VAL A 387 -17.38 -5.95 -8.94
C VAL A 387 -18.26 -6.55 -10.04
N ARG A 388 -19.40 -7.16 -9.71
CA ARG A 388 -20.41 -7.54 -10.72
C ARG A 388 -20.87 -6.32 -11.51
N ASP A 389 -21.15 -5.21 -10.84
CA ASP A 389 -21.59 -3.97 -11.51
C ASP A 389 -20.48 -3.39 -12.40
N LEU A 390 -19.20 -3.56 -12.04
CA LEU A 390 -18.08 -3.28 -12.94
C LEU A 390 -18.08 -4.19 -14.17
N ALA A 391 -18.30 -5.50 -14.00
CA ALA A 391 -18.38 -6.47 -15.12
C ALA A 391 -19.58 -6.23 -16.03
N CYS A 392 -20.69 -5.75 -15.48
CA CYS A 392 -21.89 -5.35 -16.24
C CYS A 392 -21.79 -3.95 -16.85
N LYS A 393 -20.61 -3.29 -16.82
CA LYS A 393 -20.39 -1.94 -17.37
C LYS A 393 -21.31 -0.87 -16.75
N VAL A 394 -21.68 -1.04 -15.49
CA VAL A 394 -22.43 -0.04 -14.71
C VAL A 394 -21.47 0.93 -14.01
N VAL A 395 -20.29 0.44 -13.64
CA VAL A 395 -19.20 1.23 -13.05
C VAL A 395 -18.09 1.40 -14.07
N THR A 396 -17.44 2.57 -14.05
CA THR A 396 -16.23 2.85 -14.84
C THR A 396 -15.05 3.20 -13.96
N LEU A 397 -13.85 2.96 -14.45
CA LEU A 397 -12.61 3.39 -13.83
C LEU A 397 -12.06 4.67 -14.48
N GLY A 398 -11.58 5.58 -13.65
CA GLY A 398 -10.98 6.84 -14.09
C GLY A 398 -12.00 7.91 -14.49
N SER A 399 -11.52 8.87 -15.28
CA SER A 399 -12.28 10.04 -15.72
C SER A 399 -12.77 9.90 -17.15
N GLY A 400 -13.80 10.67 -17.51
CA GLY A 400 -14.33 10.68 -18.88
C GLY A 400 -15.44 9.66 -19.13
N PHE A 401 -16.14 9.19 -18.10
CA PHE A 401 -17.38 8.41 -18.21
C PHE A 401 -18.36 9.02 -19.22
N ALA A 402 -18.58 10.34 -19.15
CA ALA A 402 -19.47 11.07 -20.07
C ALA A 402 -19.04 11.00 -21.55
N THR A 403 -17.80 10.61 -21.82
CA THR A 403 -17.25 10.42 -23.17
C THR A 403 -17.02 8.93 -23.50
N GLY A 404 -17.60 8.01 -22.73
CA GLY A 404 -17.52 6.57 -22.98
C GLY A 404 -16.20 5.91 -22.55
N LYS A 405 -15.45 6.51 -21.62
CA LYS A 405 -14.15 5.99 -21.16
C LYS A 405 -14.27 5.23 -19.85
N GLY A 406 -13.34 4.29 -19.64
CA GLY A 406 -13.18 3.59 -18.37
C GLY A 406 -14.04 2.34 -18.19
N PHE A 407 -14.80 1.94 -19.21
CA PHE A 407 -15.49 0.65 -19.21
C PHE A 407 -14.51 -0.50 -19.46
N MET A 408 -14.82 -1.64 -18.85
CA MET A 408 -14.01 -2.85 -18.93
C MET A 408 -14.82 -4.02 -19.47
N ASP A 409 -14.18 -4.81 -20.32
CA ASP A 409 -14.61 -6.16 -20.67
C ASP A 409 -13.92 -7.13 -19.70
N ILE A 410 -14.61 -7.50 -18.62
CA ILE A 410 -14.12 -8.46 -17.63
C ILE A 410 -14.33 -9.86 -18.17
N SER A 411 -13.29 -10.69 -18.11
CA SER A 411 -13.33 -12.10 -18.52
C SER A 411 -13.45 -13.03 -17.32
N GLU A 412 -12.81 -12.68 -16.20
CA GLU A 412 -12.69 -13.55 -15.03
C GLU A 412 -12.64 -12.74 -13.73
N ILE A 413 -13.32 -13.22 -12.69
CA ILE A 413 -13.13 -12.81 -11.30
C ILE A 413 -12.73 -14.05 -10.51
N VAL A 414 -11.60 -14.00 -9.81
CA VAL A 414 -11.12 -15.09 -8.94
C VAL A 414 -11.11 -14.59 -7.50
N VAL A 415 -11.76 -15.33 -6.61
CA VAL A 415 -11.69 -15.13 -5.16
C VAL A 415 -10.87 -16.27 -4.57
N SER A 416 -9.80 -15.95 -3.86
CA SER A 416 -8.94 -16.93 -3.18
C SER A 416 -8.95 -16.71 -1.67
N SER A 417 -8.93 -17.79 -0.90
CA SER A 417 -8.76 -17.78 0.57
C SER A 417 -7.94 -19.00 0.95
N HIS A 418 -6.70 -18.78 1.37
CA HIS A 418 -5.73 -19.87 1.58
C HIS A 418 -5.69 -20.82 0.35
N ASP A 419 -5.95 -22.11 0.55
CA ASP A 419 -5.94 -23.13 -0.50
C ASP A 419 -7.26 -23.22 -1.31
N LYS A 420 -8.28 -22.44 -0.93
CA LYS A 420 -9.61 -22.46 -1.58
C LYS A 420 -9.72 -21.36 -2.61
N LYS A 421 -10.41 -21.65 -3.71
CA LYS A 421 -10.66 -20.70 -4.79
C LYS A 421 -12.09 -20.82 -5.30
N ALA A 422 -12.66 -19.68 -5.65
CA ALA A 422 -13.90 -19.56 -6.40
C ALA A 422 -13.65 -18.68 -7.63
N LYS A 423 -14.30 -19.00 -8.74
CA LYS A 423 -14.09 -18.34 -10.03
C LYS A 423 -15.42 -18.04 -10.70
N ILE A 424 -15.55 -16.82 -11.19
CA ILE A 424 -16.67 -16.36 -12.02
C ILE A 424 -16.10 -16.04 -13.40
N THR A 425 -16.59 -16.69 -14.44
CA THR A 425 -16.16 -16.48 -15.82
C THR A 425 -17.27 -15.84 -16.63
N TYR A 426 -16.92 -14.73 -17.29
CA TYR A 426 -17.82 -13.96 -18.14
C TYR A 426 -17.54 -14.34 -19.60
N GLN A 427 -18.31 -15.30 -20.11
CA GLN A 427 -18.40 -15.68 -21.53
C GLN A 427 -19.81 -15.37 -22.04
N GLU A 428 -20.28 -16.02 -23.12
CA GLU A 428 -21.67 -15.90 -23.60
C GLU A 428 -22.69 -16.18 -22.48
N ASN A 429 -22.38 -17.12 -21.59
CA ASN A 429 -23.08 -17.35 -20.33
C ASN A 429 -22.11 -17.18 -19.15
N VAL A 430 -22.60 -16.61 -18.05
CA VAL A 430 -21.82 -16.51 -16.81
C VAL A 430 -21.71 -17.89 -16.17
N GLN A 431 -20.49 -18.35 -15.92
CA GLN A 431 -20.20 -19.60 -15.23
C GLN A 431 -19.59 -19.31 -13.86
N ILE A 432 -20.00 -20.06 -12.84
CA ILE A 432 -19.52 -19.93 -11.46
C ILE A 432 -19.00 -21.29 -11.00
N GLU A 433 -17.73 -21.33 -10.63
CA GLU A 433 -17.04 -22.47 -10.03
C GLU A 433 -16.75 -22.10 -8.57
N ASP A 434 -17.42 -22.73 -7.61
CA ASP A 434 -17.29 -22.42 -6.19
C ASP A 434 -17.42 -23.69 -5.32
N ASP A 435 -16.50 -24.64 -5.50
CA ASP A 435 -16.52 -25.93 -4.78
C ASP A 435 -16.44 -25.75 -3.27
N ALA A 436 -15.81 -24.67 -2.81
CA ALA A 436 -15.66 -24.32 -1.40
C ALA A 436 -16.85 -23.51 -0.84
N ASN A 437 -17.86 -23.19 -1.66
CA ASN A 437 -19.02 -22.36 -1.34
C ASN A 437 -18.67 -20.97 -0.78
N MET A 438 -17.50 -20.43 -1.11
CA MET A 438 -16.99 -19.15 -0.60
C MET A 438 -17.92 -17.98 -0.94
N ILE A 439 -18.43 -17.94 -2.17
CA ILE A 439 -19.34 -16.88 -2.63
C ILE A 439 -20.67 -17.03 -1.89
N GLN A 440 -21.17 -18.26 -1.75
CA GLN A 440 -22.42 -18.51 -1.03
C GLN A 440 -22.31 -18.09 0.44
N TYR A 441 -21.21 -18.43 1.12
CA TYR A 441 -20.94 -18.00 2.50
C TYR A 441 -20.85 -16.48 2.62
N ALA A 442 -20.14 -15.80 1.72
CA ALA A 442 -20.05 -14.35 1.71
C ALA A 442 -21.43 -13.67 1.53
N MET A 443 -22.27 -14.23 0.65
CA MET A 443 -23.64 -13.73 0.42
C MET A 443 -24.57 -13.98 1.61
N ALA A 444 -24.39 -15.10 2.33
CA ALA A 444 -25.12 -15.37 3.57
C ALA A 444 -24.67 -14.40 4.69
N ALA A 445 -23.37 -14.23 4.88
CA ALA A 445 -22.80 -13.30 5.85
C ALA A 445 -23.28 -11.87 5.63
N LEU A 446 -23.32 -11.40 4.38
CA LEU A 446 -23.85 -10.07 4.05
C LEU A 446 -25.34 -9.90 4.41
N LYS A 447 -26.15 -10.95 4.29
CA LYS A 447 -27.57 -10.90 4.68
C LYS A 447 -27.73 -10.82 6.18
N GLU A 448 -26.99 -11.67 6.89
CA GLU A 448 -27.10 -11.88 8.34
C GLU A 448 -26.46 -10.77 9.16
N VAL A 449 -25.36 -10.16 8.67
CA VAL A 449 -24.59 -9.17 9.44
C VAL A 449 -25.47 -7.99 9.84
N SER A 450 -25.61 -7.74 11.14
CA SER A 450 -26.31 -6.59 11.70
C SER A 450 -25.31 -5.68 12.41
N GLN A 451 -25.70 -4.42 12.59
CA GLN A 451 -24.96 -3.46 13.40
C GLN A 451 -24.90 -3.89 14.86
#